data_AF-A0A9Q1BZ10-F1
#
_entry.id   AF-A0A9Q1BZ10-F1
#
_cell.length_a   1.000
_cell.length_b   1.000
_cell.length_c   1.000
_cell.angle_alpha   90.00
_cell.angle_beta   90.00
_cell.angle_gamma   90.00
#
_symmetry.space_group_name_H-M   'P 1'
#
loop_
_entity.id
_entity.type
_entity.pdbx_description
1 polymer ?
#
loop_
_entity_poly.entity_id
_entity_poly.type
_entity_poly.pdbx_seq_one_letter_code
_entity_poly.pdbx_strand_id
1 'polypeptide(L)'
;MGYICPKCGHVIPGDDKRLIWHLQYVHSIVRGRVFTESVTCNQNGCQRTFSGRTSTLRNHLRGHIDDYEQLPMELAHNDFDNDYDDNFDEDGAHDGEPVVQNEQNIEDAIWESYGEDEVQQNAAMLTASLLASSSTSNSTVNNVVGKSGELISDIASYIKYKITKFAAAVGILGDEENLQEILADIDSVSQPFKNFETEYKQRKFFQTSDAFIAAQELPIGIGYYPRNNPATGNVQQLMKTLSFQYIPIKQLLRLILHKTDILKLASVHHVSQDNLMRDFHDGSYCRKNEV
;
A
#
# COMPACT_ATOMS: atom_id res chain seq x y z
N MET A 1 9.05 6.96 -27.21
CA MET A 1 8.70 8.15 -26.40
C MET A 1 8.61 7.73 -24.94
N GLY A 2 9.10 8.54 -24.01
CA GLY A 2 9.17 8.21 -22.59
C GLY A 2 9.02 9.43 -21.70
N TYR A 3 8.76 9.21 -20.42
CA TYR A 3 8.53 10.26 -19.43
C TYR A 3 9.64 10.27 -18.38
N ILE A 4 10.13 11.46 -18.03
CA ILE A 4 11.16 11.66 -17.00
C ILE A 4 10.55 11.48 -15.60
N CYS A 5 11.07 10.57 -14.79
CA CYS A 5 10.64 10.44 -13.40
C CYS A 5 11.03 11.69 -12.61
N PRO A 6 10.09 12.34 -11.92
CA PRO A 6 10.36 13.57 -11.20
C PRO A 6 11.19 13.40 -9.91
N LYS A 7 11.41 12.17 -9.45
CA LYS A 7 12.17 11.88 -8.22
C LYS A 7 13.58 11.37 -8.49
N CYS A 8 13.75 10.51 -9.49
CA CYS A 8 15.06 9.95 -9.84
C CYS A 8 15.62 10.46 -11.18
N GLY A 9 14.88 11.28 -11.93
CA GLY A 9 15.32 11.81 -13.23
C GLY A 9 15.34 10.77 -14.35
N HIS A 10 14.97 9.51 -14.08
CA HIS A 10 15.09 8.41 -15.04
C HIS A 10 14.03 8.50 -16.15
N VAL A 11 14.41 8.25 -17.41
CA VAL A 11 13.51 8.30 -18.56
C VAL A 11 12.77 6.97 -18.70
N ILE A 12 11.47 6.96 -18.41
CA ILE A 12 10.64 5.77 -18.44
C ILE A 12 10.02 5.60 -19.84
N PRO A 13 10.39 4.55 -20.59
CA PRO A 13 9.87 4.34 -21.94
C PRO A 13 8.40 3.89 -21.93
N GLY A 14 7.56 4.52 -22.77
CA GLY A 14 6.17 4.13 -23.01
C GLY A 14 5.13 5.09 -22.42
N ASP A 15 3.97 4.54 -22.05
CA ASP A 15 2.77 5.30 -21.68
C ASP A 15 2.85 6.01 -20.31
N ASP A 16 1.96 6.99 -20.11
CA ASP A 16 1.71 7.68 -18.84
C ASP A 16 1.48 6.71 -17.66
N LYS A 17 0.98 5.49 -17.96
CA LYS A 17 0.73 4.42 -16.99
C LYS A 17 2.01 3.87 -16.41
N ARG A 18 3.08 3.77 -17.19
CA ARG A 18 4.37 3.24 -16.76
C ARG A 18 5.06 4.18 -15.80
N LEU A 19 4.97 5.50 -16.03
CA LEU A 19 5.45 6.49 -15.06
C LEU A 19 4.67 6.42 -13.73
N ILE A 20 3.35 6.27 -13.76
CA ILE A 20 2.56 6.11 -12.53
C ILE A 20 2.93 4.82 -11.80
N TRP A 21 3.15 3.73 -12.56
CA TRP A 21 3.59 2.46 -12.00
C TRP A 21 4.96 2.59 -11.34
N HIS A 22 5.93 3.21 -12.00
CA HIS A 22 7.24 3.48 -11.42
C HIS A 22 7.15 4.34 -10.15
N LEU A 23 6.33 5.40 -10.15
CA LEU A 23 6.09 6.21 -8.95
C LEU A 23 5.42 5.42 -7.81
N GLN A 24 4.61 4.41 -8.15
CA GLN A 24 3.97 3.51 -7.20
C GLN A 24 4.96 2.52 -6.59
N TYR A 25 5.76 1.84 -7.40
CA TYR A 25 6.53 0.68 -6.95
C TYR A 25 8.00 1.03 -6.62
N VAL A 26 8.62 1.97 -7.33
CA VAL A 26 10.01 2.38 -7.08
C VAL A 26 10.10 3.41 -5.95
N HIS A 27 9.13 4.31 -5.87
CA HIS A 27 9.16 5.40 -4.90
C HIS A 27 8.08 5.33 -3.82
N SER A 28 7.11 4.41 -3.91
CA SER A 28 6.00 4.31 -2.95
C SER A 28 5.20 5.61 -2.77
N ILE A 29 5.19 6.48 -3.79
CA ILE A 29 4.51 7.79 -3.75
C ILE A 29 3.05 7.66 -4.17
N VAL A 30 2.64 6.54 -4.75
CA VAL A 30 1.26 6.28 -5.14
C VAL A 30 0.71 5.14 -4.30
N ARG A 31 -0.40 5.36 -3.58
CA ARG A 31 -1.19 4.30 -2.96
C ARG A 31 -2.54 4.22 -3.66
N GLY A 32 -2.72 3.17 -4.46
CA GLY A 32 -3.91 2.99 -5.29
C GLY A 32 -4.02 4.06 -6.38
N ARG A 33 -4.94 5.02 -6.23
CA ARG A 33 -5.13 6.14 -7.18
C ARG A 33 -4.81 7.51 -6.58
N VAL A 34 -4.12 7.55 -5.44
CA VAL A 34 -3.83 8.78 -4.72
C VAL A 34 -2.33 8.86 -4.41
N PHE A 35 -1.76 10.05 -4.56
CA PHE A 35 -0.41 10.33 -4.15
C PHE A 35 -0.31 10.46 -2.63
N THR A 36 0.67 9.79 -2.02
CA THR A 36 1.00 9.92 -0.59
C THR A 36 1.78 11.21 -0.30
N GLU A 37 2.53 11.71 -1.28
CA GLU A 37 3.26 12.98 -1.24
C GLU A 37 2.99 13.79 -2.51
N SER A 38 3.19 15.12 -2.45
CA SER A 38 3.07 15.95 -3.66
C SER A 38 4.16 15.63 -4.67
N VAL A 39 3.79 15.46 -5.94
CA VAL A 39 4.71 15.16 -7.06
C VAL A 39 4.79 16.37 -7.98
N THR A 40 5.99 16.91 -8.17
CA THR A 40 6.23 17.99 -9.15
C THR A 40 6.59 17.36 -10.49
N CYS A 41 5.85 17.66 -11.54
CA CYS A 41 6.20 17.24 -12.90
C CYS A 41 7.58 17.79 -13.27
N ASN A 42 8.40 17.02 -14.00
CA ASN A 42 9.71 17.45 -14.51
C ASN A 42 9.86 17.15 -16.02
N GLN A 43 8.73 17.06 -16.75
CA GLN A 43 8.75 16.89 -18.21
C GLN A 43 9.03 18.25 -18.86
N ASN A 44 10.03 18.33 -19.76
CA ASN A 44 10.34 19.54 -20.53
C ASN A 44 10.48 20.82 -19.66
N GLY A 45 11.05 20.70 -18.45
CA GLY A 45 11.18 21.84 -17.53
C GLY A 45 9.87 22.32 -16.90
N CYS A 46 8.78 21.54 -17.01
CA CYS A 46 7.56 21.77 -16.26
C CYS A 46 7.85 21.73 -14.75
N GLN A 47 7.16 22.55 -13.97
CA GLN A 47 7.28 22.59 -12.50
C GLN A 47 5.91 22.52 -11.81
N ARG A 48 4.89 21.98 -12.50
CA ARG A 48 3.54 21.85 -11.93
C ARG A 48 3.52 20.77 -10.86
N THR A 49 3.05 21.11 -9.67
CA THR A 49 2.91 20.18 -8.55
C THR A 49 1.51 19.58 -8.48
N PHE A 50 1.45 18.28 -8.24
CA PHE A 50 0.23 17.49 -8.16
C PHE A 50 0.13 16.84 -6.77
N SER A 51 -0.97 17.08 -6.09
CA SER A 51 -1.35 16.42 -4.84
C SER A 51 -2.73 15.80 -5.00
N GLY A 52 -2.97 14.63 -4.41
CA GLY A 52 -4.25 13.94 -4.50
C GLY A 52 -4.30 12.88 -5.60
N ARG A 53 -5.29 12.92 -6.51
CA ARG A 53 -5.54 11.79 -7.44
C ARG A 53 -4.51 11.69 -8.55
N THR A 54 -4.05 10.47 -8.86
CA THR A 54 -3.08 10.22 -9.95
C THR A 54 -3.62 10.58 -11.35
N SER A 55 -4.95 10.66 -11.50
CA SER A 55 -5.58 11.09 -12.74
C SER A 55 -5.25 12.53 -13.14
N THR A 56 -4.94 13.41 -12.17
CA THR A 56 -4.61 14.81 -12.46
C THR A 56 -3.23 14.93 -13.12
N LEU A 57 -2.23 14.21 -12.60
CA LEU A 57 -0.92 14.09 -13.22
C LEU A 57 -1.05 13.39 -14.58
N ARG A 58 -1.82 12.29 -14.67
CA ARG A 58 -2.02 11.56 -15.93
C ARG A 58 -2.57 12.44 -17.04
N ASN A 59 -3.61 13.22 -16.75
CA ASN A 59 -4.19 14.15 -17.71
C ASN A 59 -3.22 15.25 -18.12
N HIS A 60 -2.39 15.72 -17.17
CA HIS A 60 -1.34 16.70 -17.47
C HIS A 60 -0.23 16.13 -18.36
N LEU A 61 0.22 14.91 -18.11
CA LEU A 61 1.27 14.24 -18.88
C LEU A 61 0.89 14.06 -20.35
N ARG A 62 -0.40 13.84 -20.64
CA ARG A 62 -0.90 13.80 -22.02
C ARG A 62 -0.72 15.12 -22.78
N GLY A 63 -0.75 16.25 -22.08
CA GLY A 63 -0.45 17.56 -22.66
C GLY A 63 1.03 17.75 -23.04
N HIS A 64 1.94 16.92 -22.52
CA HIS A 64 3.35 16.93 -22.93
C HIS A 64 3.62 16.10 -24.19
N ILE A 65 2.66 15.27 -24.63
CA ILE A 65 2.78 14.53 -25.88
C ILE A 65 2.56 15.46 -27.09
N ASP A 66 1.69 16.46 -26.96
CA ASP A 66 1.29 17.34 -28.07
C ASP A 66 2.33 18.44 -28.40
N ASP A 67 3.29 18.72 -27.50
CA ASP A 67 4.33 19.75 -27.71
C ASP A 67 5.62 19.21 -28.39
N TYR A 68 5.64 17.93 -28.82
CA TYR A 68 6.81 17.23 -29.37
C TYR A 68 6.84 17.15 -30.93
N GLU A 69 6.23 18.09 -31.65
CA GLU A 69 6.33 18.15 -33.12
C GLU A 69 7.65 18.73 -33.68
N GLN A 70 8.65 19.06 -32.84
CA GLN A 70 9.93 19.60 -33.33
C GLN A 70 11.15 19.05 -32.60
N LEU A 71 11.47 17.75 -32.77
CA LEU A 71 12.87 17.31 -32.70
C LEU A 71 13.15 16.26 -33.79
N PRO A 72 14.23 16.40 -34.59
CA PRO A 72 14.53 15.48 -35.69
C PRO A 72 14.92 14.11 -35.16
N MET A 73 14.28 13.09 -35.72
CA MET A 73 14.63 11.69 -35.55
C MET A 73 15.90 11.40 -36.35
N GLU A 74 17.02 11.16 -35.68
CA GLU A 74 18.11 10.41 -36.28
C GLU A 74 18.52 9.23 -35.38
N LEU A 75 18.59 8.10 -36.07
CA LEU A 75 18.89 6.76 -35.61
C LEU A 75 20.32 6.69 -35.08
N ALA A 76 20.55 5.90 -34.04
CA ALA A 76 21.86 5.33 -33.79
C ALA A 76 21.72 3.83 -33.53
N HIS A 77 21.72 3.08 -34.63
CA HIS A 77 22.25 1.72 -34.64
C HIS A 77 23.78 1.83 -34.68
N ASN A 78 24.40 1.08 -33.77
CA ASN A 78 25.65 0.34 -33.91
C ASN A 78 27.01 1.06 -33.86
N ASP A 79 27.86 0.33 -33.13
CA ASP A 79 29.28 0.06 -33.33
C ASP A 79 30.35 0.86 -32.57
N PHE A 80 31.28 0.03 -32.12
CA PHE A 80 32.50 0.23 -31.36
C PHE A 80 33.47 1.26 -31.95
N ASP A 81 34.28 1.76 -31.01
CA ASP A 81 35.68 2.22 -31.14
C ASP A 81 36.00 3.66 -31.57
N ASN A 82 36.66 4.33 -30.60
CA ASN A 82 37.91 5.06 -30.69
C ASN A 82 37.97 6.44 -31.39
N ASP A 83 38.18 7.44 -30.51
CA ASP A 83 39.40 8.29 -30.44
C ASP A 83 39.31 9.76 -30.88
N TYR A 84 40.07 10.59 -30.13
CA TYR A 84 40.36 12.02 -30.20
C TYR A 84 39.26 13.01 -29.71
N ASP A 85 39.37 13.63 -28.53
CA ASP A 85 40.37 14.60 -28.00
C ASP A 85 40.18 16.02 -28.57
N ASP A 86 39.79 16.98 -27.72
CA ASP A 86 40.66 18.07 -27.24
C ASP A 86 39.85 19.17 -26.49
N ASN A 87 40.19 19.30 -25.21
CA ASN A 87 40.19 20.43 -24.27
C ASN A 87 39.20 21.61 -24.36
N PHE A 88 38.60 21.93 -23.20
CA PHE A 88 38.81 23.22 -22.51
C PHE A 88 38.59 23.08 -20.98
N ASP A 89 39.54 23.66 -20.23
CA ASP A 89 39.87 23.52 -18.80
C ASP A 89 38.94 24.21 -17.75
N GLU A 90 39.10 23.71 -16.51
CA GLU A 90 38.99 24.33 -15.17
C GLU A 90 37.61 24.92 -14.74
N ASP A 91 37.02 24.66 -13.56
CA ASP A 91 37.56 24.17 -12.29
C ASP A 91 36.39 23.91 -11.30
N GLY A 92 36.52 22.93 -10.38
CA GLY A 92 35.70 22.88 -9.15
C GLY A 92 35.21 21.50 -8.68
N ALA A 93 36.13 20.71 -8.12
CA ALA A 93 35.99 19.35 -7.61
C ALA A 93 34.84 19.07 -6.61
N HIS A 94 34.13 17.95 -6.81
CA HIS A 94 33.77 17.04 -5.73
C HIS A 94 33.63 15.61 -6.26
N ASP A 95 34.56 14.75 -5.85
CA ASP A 95 34.61 13.31 -6.12
C ASP A 95 33.34 12.59 -5.65
N GLY A 96 32.72 11.87 -6.59
CA GLY A 96 31.71 10.86 -6.33
C GLY A 96 31.65 9.95 -7.55
N GLU A 97 32.32 8.80 -7.46
CA GLU A 97 32.36 7.77 -8.51
C GLU A 97 30.95 7.49 -9.06
N PRO A 98 30.77 7.39 -10.40
CA PRO A 98 29.50 6.97 -10.96
C PRO A 98 29.33 5.48 -10.73
N VAL A 99 28.54 5.12 -9.72
CA VAL A 99 28.06 3.75 -9.55
C VAL A 99 27.16 3.43 -10.75
N VAL A 100 27.71 2.70 -11.71
CA VAL A 100 26.96 2.08 -12.81
C VAL A 100 26.08 0.98 -12.20
N GLN A 101 24.89 1.35 -11.72
CA GLN A 101 23.87 0.39 -11.30
C GLN A 101 23.17 -0.16 -12.54
N ASN A 102 23.50 -1.42 -12.82
CA ASN A 102 22.94 -2.24 -13.89
C ASN A 102 21.40 -2.33 -13.76
N GLU A 103 20.67 -1.73 -14.70
CA GLU A 103 19.20 -1.56 -14.69
C GLU A 103 18.40 -2.88 -14.69
N GLN A 104 19.04 -4.00 -14.98
CA GLN A 104 18.39 -5.33 -14.98
C GLN A 104 18.12 -5.89 -13.56
N ASN A 105 18.74 -5.35 -12.51
CA ASN A 105 18.65 -5.96 -11.16
C ASN A 105 17.52 -5.43 -10.27
N ILE A 106 16.88 -4.28 -10.59
CA ILE A 106 15.93 -3.64 -9.66
C ILE A 106 14.52 -4.26 -9.78
N GLU A 107 14.05 -4.53 -11.00
CA GLU A 107 12.73 -5.13 -11.21
C GLU A 107 12.69 -6.59 -10.74
N ASP A 108 13.74 -7.36 -11.02
CA ASP A 108 13.86 -8.75 -10.58
C ASP A 108 13.95 -8.84 -9.04
N ALA A 109 14.71 -7.95 -8.39
CA ALA A 109 14.78 -7.90 -6.93
C ALA A 109 13.43 -7.57 -6.24
N ILE A 110 12.53 -6.83 -6.92
CA ILE A 110 11.20 -6.50 -6.39
C ILE A 110 10.27 -7.72 -6.44
N TRP A 111 10.33 -8.51 -7.50
CA TRP A 111 9.52 -9.73 -7.62
C TRP A 111 10.09 -10.88 -6.79
N GLU A 112 11.42 -10.98 -6.66
CA GLU A 112 12.08 -11.93 -5.75
C GLU A 112 11.70 -11.68 -4.28
N SER A 113 11.37 -10.45 -3.89
CA SER A 113 10.90 -10.14 -2.54
C SER A 113 9.37 -10.24 -2.38
N TYR A 114 8.62 -10.55 -3.43
CA TYR A 114 7.15 -10.51 -3.42
C TYR A 114 6.58 -11.90 -3.14
N GLY A 115 6.37 -12.21 -1.86
CA GLY A 115 5.98 -13.55 -1.40
C GLY A 115 4.50 -13.69 -1.01
N GLU A 116 4.21 -14.83 -0.37
CA GLU A 116 2.89 -15.13 0.22
C GLU A 116 2.46 -14.05 1.23
N ASP A 117 3.42 -13.51 2.00
CA ASP A 117 3.17 -12.53 3.05
C ASP A 117 2.66 -11.19 2.49
N GLU A 118 3.27 -10.65 1.43
CA GLU A 118 2.83 -9.42 0.77
C GLU A 118 1.44 -9.57 0.13
N VAL A 119 1.19 -10.72 -0.49
CA VAL A 119 -0.10 -11.06 -1.08
C VAL A 119 -1.17 -11.14 0.01
N GLN A 120 -0.86 -11.79 1.13
CA GLN A 120 -1.74 -11.87 2.29
C GLN A 120 -1.96 -10.51 2.95
N GLN A 121 -0.95 -9.64 3.00
CA GLN A 121 -1.06 -8.29 3.54
C GLN A 121 -1.98 -7.42 2.66
N ASN A 122 -1.90 -7.55 1.34
CA ASN A 122 -2.81 -6.87 0.41
C ASN A 122 -4.26 -7.36 0.59
N ALA A 123 -4.46 -8.67 0.78
CA ALA A 123 -5.77 -9.24 1.10
C ALA A 123 -6.30 -8.73 2.44
N ALA A 124 -5.43 -8.60 3.45
CA ALA A 124 -5.77 -8.00 4.74
C ALA A 124 -6.21 -6.54 4.58
N MET A 125 -5.50 -5.77 3.77
CA MET A 125 -5.78 -4.34 3.54
C MET A 125 -7.12 -4.13 2.82
N LEU A 126 -7.43 -4.98 1.83
CA LEU A 126 -8.75 -4.99 1.20
C LEU A 126 -9.84 -5.29 2.24
N THR A 127 -9.67 -6.34 3.02
CA THR A 127 -10.64 -6.75 4.05
C THR A 127 -10.85 -5.65 5.09
N ALA A 128 -9.77 -5.04 5.58
CA ALA A 128 -9.82 -3.91 6.51
C ALA A 128 -10.56 -2.70 5.93
N SER A 129 -10.34 -2.39 4.64
CA SER A 129 -11.02 -1.28 3.98
C SER A 129 -12.54 -1.48 3.90
N LEU A 130 -12.99 -2.73 3.71
CA LEU A 130 -14.41 -3.09 3.71
C LEU A 130 -15.01 -3.01 5.12
N LEU A 131 -14.29 -3.49 6.13
CA LEU A 131 -14.72 -3.44 7.54
C LEU A 131 -14.74 -2.02 8.11
N ALA A 132 -13.89 -1.13 7.62
CA ALA A 132 -13.87 0.28 8.03
C ALA A 132 -15.12 1.06 7.56
N SER A 133 -15.82 0.55 6.55
CA SER A 133 -17.04 1.17 6.04
C SER A 133 -18.24 0.81 6.90
N SER A 134 -18.84 1.80 7.58
CA SER A 134 -20.02 1.58 8.43
C SER A 134 -21.28 1.14 7.67
N SER A 135 -21.29 1.26 6.34
CA SER A 135 -22.41 0.85 5.48
C SER A 135 -22.30 -0.59 4.98
N THR A 136 -21.18 -1.27 5.23
CA THR A 136 -20.91 -2.62 4.73
C THR A 136 -21.17 -3.63 5.85
N SER A 137 -22.12 -4.55 5.64
CA SER A 137 -22.36 -5.63 6.60
C SER A 137 -21.25 -6.68 6.53
N ASN A 138 -20.99 -7.36 7.65
CA ASN A 138 -20.04 -8.50 7.68
C ASN A 138 -20.39 -9.57 6.64
N SER A 139 -21.69 -9.79 6.35
CA SER A 139 -22.12 -10.70 5.28
C SER A 139 -21.64 -10.26 3.90
N THR A 140 -21.68 -8.96 3.59
CA THR A 140 -21.14 -8.39 2.36
C THR A 140 -19.62 -8.53 2.32
N VAL A 141 -18.92 -8.25 3.42
CA VAL A 141 -17.47 -8.43 3.50
C VAL A 141 -17.09 -9.88 3.19
N ASN A 142 -17.71 -10.84 3.87
CA ASN A 142 -17.42 -12.27 3.66
C ASN A 142 -17.75 -12.71 2.23
N ASN A 143 -18.83 -12.19 1.63
CA ASN A 143 -19.15 -12.48 0.24
C ASN A 143 -18.10 -11.92 -0.73
N VAL A 144 -17.66 -10.66 -0.54
CA VAL A 144 -16.62 -10.06 -1.38
C VAL A 144 -15.30 -10.80 -1.24
N VAL A 145 -14.88 -11.11 -0.01
CA VAL A 145 -13.67 -11.88 0.28
C VAL A 145 -13.74 -13.27 -0.35
N GLY A 146 -14.85 -13.98 -0.17
CA GLY A 146 -15.07 -15.31 -0.76
C GLY A 146 -15.03 -15.28 -2.29
N LYS A 147 -15.77 -14.36 -2.92
CA LYS A 147 -15.81 -14.25 -4.39
C LYS A 147 -14.48 -13.79 -4.99
N SER A 148 -13.75 -12.91 -4.29
CA SER A 148 -12.41 -12.51 -4.72
C SER A 148 -11.41 -13.66 -4.59
N GLY A 149 -11.52 -14.46 -3.54
CA GLY A 149 -10.72 -15.68 -3.36
C GLY A 149 -10.98 -16.73 -4.44
N GLU A 150 -12.26 -17.00 -4.74
CA GLU A 150 -12.66 -17.90 -5.85
C GLU A 150 -12.06 -17.41 -7.18
N LEU A 151 -12.22 -16.13 -7.51
CA LEU A 151 -11.70 -15.56 -8.77
C LEU A 151 -10.17 -15.71 -8.88
N ILE A 152 -9.44 -15.42 -7.81
CA ILE A 152 -7.97 -15.52 -7.82
C ILE A 152 -7.53 -16.98 -7.93
N SER A 153 -8.20 -17.90 -7.23
CA SER A 153 -7.95 -19.33 -7.34
C SER A 153 -8.20 -19.84 -8.76
N ASP A 154 -9.25 -19.38 -9.43
CA ASP A 154 -9.57 -19.73 -10.82
C ASP A 154 -8.50 -19.20 -11.79
N ILE A 155 -8.03 -17.97 -11.59
CA ILE A 155 -6.95 -17.37 -12.38
C ILE A 155 -5.64 -18.13 -12.18
N ALA A 156 -5.27 -18.44 -10.93
CA ALA A 156 -4.07 -19.22 -10.61
C ALA A 156 -4.13 -20.60 -11.27
N SER A 157 -5.28 -21.29 -11.16
CA SER A 157 -5.51 -22.60 -11.79
C SER A 157 -5.41 -22.54 -13.32
N TYR A 158 -5.95 -21.47 -13.93
CA TYR A 158 -5.84 -21.25 -15.37
C TYR A 158 -4.39 -21.02 -15.82
N ILE A 159 -3.63 -20.19 -15.08
CA ILE A 159 -2.21 -19.94 -15.35
C ILE A 159 -1.41 -21.24 -15.21
N LYS A 160 -1.63 -22.00 -14.13
CA LYS A 160 -1.02 -23.31 -13.87
C LYS A 160 -1.26 -24.28 -15.03
N TYR A 161 -2.51 -24.36 -15.51
CA TYR A 161 -2.87 -25.18 -16.68
C TYR A 161 -2.15 -24.72 -17.96
N LYS A 162 -2.02 -23.42 -18.20
CA LYS A 162 -1.33 -22.89 -19.38
C LYS A 162 0.18 -23.17 -19.35
N ILE A 163 0.81 -23.00 -18.19
CA ILE A 163 2.25 -23.26 -18.00
C ILE A 163 2.55 -24.75 -18.20
N THR A 164 1.79 -25.63 -17.54
CA THR A 164 1.97 -27.09 -17.68
C THR A 164 1.75 -27.55 -19.13
N LYS A 165 0.75 -27.01 -19.83
CA LYS A 165 0.52 -27.30 -21.24
C LYS A 165 1.66 -26.81 -22.14
N PHE A 166 2.21 -25.64 -21.86
CA PHE A 166 3.35 -25.09 -22.62
C PHE A 166 4.63 -25.90 -22.37
N ALA A 167 4.92 -26.23 -21.11
CA ALA A 167 6.06 -27.06 -20.73
C ALA A 167 6.03 -28.41 -21.46
N ALA A 168 4.87 -29.09 -21.47
CA ALA A 168 4.69 -30.33 -22.21
C ALA A 168 4.88 -30.18 -23.74
N ALA A 169 4.52 -29.03 -24.32
CA ALA A 169 4.69 -28.76 -25.75
C ALA A 169 6.16 -28.49 -26.14
N VAL A 170 6.96 -27.94 -25.21
CA VAL A 170 8.38 -27.65 -25.40
C VAL A 170 9.26 -28.86 -25.03
N GLY A 171 8.66 -29.93 -24.46
CA GLY A 171 9.37 -31.15 -24.06
C GLY A 171 9.98 -31.09 -22.66
N ILE A 172 9.61 -30.10 -21.86
CA ILE A 172 9.94 -30.01 -20.43
C ILE A 172 9.11 -31.07 -19.70
N LEU A 173 9.80 -32.00 -19.04
CA LEU A 173 9.16 -33.04 -18.23
C LEU A 173 8.57 -32.44 -16.96
N GLY A 174 7.45 -32.99 -16.49
CA GLY A 174 6.75 -32.50 -15.31
C GLY A 174 7.58 -32.52 -14.01
N ASP A 175 8.69 -33.25 -14.00
CA ASP A 175 9.58 -33.43 -12.85
C ASP A 175 10.79 -32.46 -12.85
N GLU A 176 10.87 -31.51 -13.79
CA GLU A 176 11.92 -30.48 -13.74
C GLU A 176 11.74 -29.58 -12.51
N GLU A 177 12.83 -29.39 -11.77
CA GLU A 177 12.88 -28.62 -10.52
C GLU A 177 12.34 -27.20 -10.69
N ASN A 178 12.77 -26.50 -11.75
CA ASN A 178 12.32 -25.13 -12.07
C ASN A 178 10.82 -25.06 -12.37
N LEU A 179 10.25 -26.09 -13.00
CA LEU A 179 8.80 -26.14 -13.26
C LEU A 179 8.03 -26.37 -11.96
N GLN A 180 8.53 -27.24 -11.08
CA GLN A 180 7.90 -27.47 -9.78
C GLN A 180 7.96 -26.24 -8.87
N GLU A 181 9.06 -25.49 -8.90
CA GLU A 181 9.21 -24.22 -8.17
C GLU A 181 8.16 -23.19 -8.61
N ILE A 182 8.05 -22.94 -9.92
CA ILE A 182 7.05 -22.02 -10.47
C ILE A 182 5.62 -22.45 -10.11
N LEU A 183 5.33 -23.76 -10.16
CA LEU A 183 4.01 -24.27 -9.80
C LEU A 183 3.73 -24.13 -8.31
N ALA A 184 4.75 -24.29 -7.46
CA ALA A 184 4.65 -24.09 -6.01
C ALA A 184 4.42 -22.61 -5.66
N ASP A 185 5.09 -21.69 -6.36
CA ASP A 185 4.88 -20.25 -6.19
C ASP A 185 3.46 -19.83 -6.58
N ILE A 186 2.92 -20.38 -7.67
CA ILE A 186 1.54 -20.12 -8.06
C ILE A 186 0.56 -20.68 -7.00
N ASP A 187 0.86 -21.85 -6.45
CA ASP A 187 0.03 -22.45 -5.41
C ASP A 187 0.08 -21.65 -4.10
N SER A 188 1.23 -21.09 -3.72
CA SER A 188 1.38 -20.29 -2.50
C SER A 188 0.52 -19.01 -2.55
N VAL A 189 0.44 -18.37 -3.71
CA VAL A 189 -0.36 -17.14 -3.90
C VAL A 189 -1.82 -17.39 -4.31
N SER A 190 -2.21 -18.65 -4.55
CA SER A 190 -3.55 -19.01 -5.04
C SER A 190 -4.67 -18.74 -4.03
N GLN A 191 -4.34 -18.65 -2.74
CA GLN A 191 -5.30 -18.47 -1.64
C GLN A 191 -5.00 -17.23 -0.78
N PRO A 192 -5.05 -16.02 -1.35
CA PRO A 192 -4.69 -14.79 -0.64
C PRO A 192 -5.59 -14.51 0.58
N PHE A 193 -6.82 -15.06 0.58
CA PHE A 193 -7.82 -14.84 1.62
C PHE A 193 -7.96 -15.96 2.65
N LYS A 194 -7.07 -16.97 2.66
CA LYS A 194 -7.16 -18.17 3.54
C LYS A 194 -7.39 -17.84 5.03
N ASN A 195 -6.82 -16.72 5.48
CA ASN A 195 -6.91 -16.22 6.85
C ASN A 195 -8.00 -15.14 7.07
N PHE A 196 -8.85 -14.89 6.07
CA PHE A 196 -9.88 -13.84 6.07
C PHE A 196 -11.28 -14.34 5.69
N GLU A 197 -11.47 -15.64 5.43
CA GLU A 197 -12.76 -16.20 4.98
C GLU A 197 -13.91 -16.03 5.98
N THR A 198 -13.60 -15.95 7.28
CA THR A 198 -14.61 -15.84 8.33
C THR A 198 -14.31 -14.68 9.26
N GLU A 199 -15.36 -14.13 9.87
CA GLU A 199 -15.23 -13.05 10.86
C GLU A 199 -14.28 -13.43 12.00
N TYR A 200 -14.29 -14.71 12.41
CA TYR A 200 -13.37 -15.20 13.43
C TYR A 200 -11.91 -15.12 12.96
N LYS A 201 -11.61 -15.61 11.74
CA LYS A 201 -10.26 -15.58 11.18
C LYS A 201 -9.78 -14.14 10.95
N GLN A 202 -10.64 -13.28 10.40
CA GLN A 202 -10.36 -11.85 10.21
C GLN A 202 -9.99 -11.18 11.54
N ARG A 203 -10.84 -11.32 12.57
CA ARG A 203 -10.60 -10.73 13.89
C ARG A 203 -9.33 -11.28 14.54
N LYS A 204 -9.09 -12.58 14.45
CA LYS A 204 -7.87 -13.21 14.97
C LYS A 204 -6.61 -12.65 14.29
N PHE A 205 -6.64 -12.51 12.97
CA PHE A 205 -5.53 -11.93 12.20
C PHE A 205 -5.26 -10.49 12.64
N PHE A 206 -6.28 -9.63 12.66
CA PHE A 206 -6.10 -8.22 13.00
C PHE A 206 -5.72 -7.97 14.47
N GLN A 207 -6.17 -8.85 15.39
CA GLN A 207 -5.73 -8.82 16.78
C GLN A 207 -4.24 -9.19 16.94
N THR A 208 -3.73 -10.05 16.06
CA THR A 208 -2.32 -10.49 16.10
C THR A 208 -1.40 -9.46 15.45
N SER A 209 -1.88 -8.70 14.46
CA SER A 209 -1.07 -7.73 13.71
C SER A 209 -0.94 -6.35 14.38
N ASP A 210 -1.37 -6.20 15.65
CA ASP A 210 -1.44 -4.92 16.38
C ASP A 210 -2.16 -3.78 15.63
N ALA A 211 -2.87 -4.10 14.54
CA ALA A 211 -3.58 -3.13 13.70
C ALA A 211 -5.03 -2.90 14.16
N PHE A 212 -5.51 -3.70 15.11
CA PHE A 212 -6.88 -3.64 15.61
C PHE A 212 -6.94 -3.75 17.13
N ILE A 213 -7.75 -2.88 17.72
CA ILE A 213 -8.03 -2.89 19.15
C ILE A 213 -9.48 -3.28 19.33
N ALA A 214 -9.68 -4.48 19.89
CA ALA A 214 -11.00 -4.98 20.17
C ALA A 214 -11.65 -4.19 21.32
N ALA A 215 -12.96 -3.98 21.22
CA ALA A 215 -13.75 -3.57 22.37
C ALA A 215 -13.74 -4.69 23.43
N GLN A 216 -13.69 -4.29 24.69
CA GLN A 216 -13.72 -5.16 25.85
C GLN A 216 -15.11 -5.10 26.47
N GLU A 217 -15.70 -6.28 26.71
CA GLU A 217 -16.97 -6.38 27.40
C GLU A 217 -16.73 -6.24 28.91
N LEU A 218 -17.24 -5.16 29.50
CA LEU A 218 -17.12 -4.88 30.93
C LEU A 218 -18.48 -5.01 31.61
N PRO A 219 -18.57 -5.68 32.77
CA PRO A 219 -19.81 -5.80 33.51
C PRO A 219 -20.19 -4.46 34.16
N ILE A 220 -21.45 -4.04 34.00
CA ILE A 220 -22.04 -2.88 34.70
C ILE A 220 -22.75 -3.34 35.96
N GLY A 221 -23.46 -4.45 35.87
CA GLY A 221 -24.33 -4.91 36.95
C GLY A 221 -25.16 -6.12 36.55
N ILE A 222 -26.27 -6.31 37.24
CA ILE A 222 -27.13 -7.48 37.10
C ILE A 222 -28.54 -7.01 36.77
N GLY A 223 -29.12 -7.56 35.70
CA GLY A 223 -30.51 -7.38 35.32
C GLY A 223 -31.31 -8.66 35.55
N TYR A 224 -32.60 -8.51 35.82
CA TYR A 224 -33.55 -9.62 35.93
C TYR A 224 -34.46 -9.61 34.71
N TYR A 225 -34.44 -10.69 33.95
CA TYR A 225 -35.23 -10.84 32.73
C TYR A 225 -36.30 -11.91 32.92
N PRO A 226 -37.58 -11.61 32.66
CA PRO A 226 -38.62 -12.62 32.70
C PRO A 226 -38.38 -13.61 31.56
N ARG A 227 -38.37 -14.91 31.87
CA ARG A 227 -38.35 -15.99 30.90
C ARG A 227 -39.39 -17.02 31.29
N ASN A 228 -40.19 -17.45 30.32
CA ASN A 228 -41.14 -18.52 30.53
C ASN A 228 -40.38 -19.83 30.69
N ASN A 229 -40.66 -20.56 31.77
CA ASN A 229 -40.15 -21.90 31.93
C ASN A 229 -41.01 -22.86 31.07
N PRO A 230 -40.43 -23.49 30.03
CA PRO A 230 -41.20 -24.33 29.11
C PRO A 230 -41.80 -25.58 29.76
N ALA A 231 -41.27 -26.02 30.92
CA ALA A 231 -41.77 -27.19 31.63
C ALA A 231 -42.93 -26.89 32.58
N THR A 232 -43.01 -25.66 33.13
CA THR A 232 -44.01 -25.31 34.15
C THR A 232 -44.99 -24.22 33.71
N GLY A 233 -44.75 -23.57 32.57
CA GLY A 233 -45.58 -22.47 32.06
C GLY A 233 -45.45 -21.16 32.83
N ASN A 234 -44.76 -21.16 33.98
CA ASN A 234 -44.60 -19.99 34.84
C ASN A 234 -43.46 -19.08 34.36
N VAL A 235 -43.63 -17.78 34.58
CA VAL A 235 -42.60 -16.77 34.34
C VAL A 235 -41.59 -16.84 35.48
N GLN A 236 -40.32 -17.11 35.15
CA GLN A 236 -39.21 -17.06 36.09
C GLN A 236 -38.32 -15.86 35.76
N GLN A 237 -37.79 -15.17 36.78
CA GLN A 237 -36.79 -14.13 36.57
C GLN A 237 -35.40 -14.75 36.49
N LEU A 238 -34.76 -14.63 35.33
CA LEU A 238 -33.38 -15.03 35.14
C LEU A 238 -32.45 -13.85 35.35
N MET A 239 -31.47 -14.07 36.21
CA MET A 239 -30.39 -13.14 36.47
C MET A 239 -29.42 -13.15 35.28
N LYS A 240 -29.18 -11.99 34.67
CA LYS A 240 -28.22 -11.83 33.58
C LYS A 240 -27.31 -10.65 33.87
N THR A 241 -26.01 -10.84 33.73
CA THR A 241 -25.04 -9.75 33.82
C THR A 241 -25.26 -8.77 32.67
N LEU A 242 -25.46 -7.51 33.03
CA LEU A 242 -25.47 -6.38 32.10
C LEU A 242 -24.03 -5.97 31.85
N SER A 243 -23.67 -5.81 30.59
CA SER A 243 -22.35 -5.42 30.15
C SER A 243 -22.40 -4.25 29.17
N PHE A 244 -21.28 -3.56 29.03
CA PHE A 244 -21.06 -2.58 27.96
C PHE A 244 -19.76 -2.86 27.23
N GLN A 245 -19.64 -2.28 26.04
CA GLN A 245 -18.45 -2.36 25.22
C GLN A 245 -17.56 -1.15 25.50
N TYR A 246 -16.37 -1.39 26.06
CA TYR A 246 -15.35 -0.39 26.33
C TYR A 246 -14.22 -0.49 25.30
N ILE A 247 -13.85 0.63 24.68
CA ILE A 247 -12.71 0.69 23.77
C ILE A 247 -11.49 1.19 24.56
N PRO A 248 -10.40 0.40 24.69
CA PRO A 248 -9.22 0.80 25.45
C PRO A 248 -8.49 2.02 24.86
N ILE A 249 -8.79 3.21 25.39
CA ILE A 249 -8.27 4.50 24.89
C ILE A 249 -6.73 4.52 24.88
N LYS A 250 -6.09 4.03 25.94
CA LYS A 250 -4.62 4.02 26.04
C LYS A 250 -3.97 3.21 24.90
N GLN A 251 -4.53 2.04 24.59
CA GLN A 251 -4.02 1.21 23.50
C GLN A 251 -4.26 1.90 22.15
N LEU A 252 -5.43 2.55 22.00
CA LEU A 252 -5.79 3.26 20.78
C LEU A 252 -4.85 4.43 20.49
N LEU A 253 -4.58 5.24 21.51
CA LEU A 253 -3.61 6.33 21.41
C LEU A 253 -2.21 5.82 21.10
N ARG A 254 -1.78 4.72 21.74
CA ARG A 254 -0.49 4.10 21.43
C ARG A 254 -0.40 3.68 19.96
N LEU A 255 -1.44 3.04 19.43
CA LEU A 255 -1.49 2.60 18.03
C LEU A 255 -1.46 3.78 17.06
N ILE A 256 -2.21 4.84 17.34
CA ILE A 256 -2.24 6.06 16.52
C ILE A 256 -0.87 6.76 16.53
N LEU A 257 -0.30 6.96 17.73
CA LEU A 257 0.98 7.64 17.92
C LEU A 257 2.19 6.79 17.53
N HIS A 258 2.03 5.50 17.28
CA HIS A 258 3.11 4.66 16.74
C HIS A 258 3.45 5.02 15.29
N LYS A 259 2.54 5.67 14.56
CA LYS A 259 2.81 6.17 13.21
C LYS A 259 3.68 7.42 13.31
N THR A 260 4.89 7.35 12.75
CA THR A 260 5.90 8.41 12.78
C THR A 260 5.38 9.76 12.31
N ASP A 261 4.54 9.80 11.27
CA ASP A 261 3.97 11.05 10.76
C ASP A 261 2.98 11.68 11.74
N ILE A 262 2.16 10.87 12.38
CA ILE A 262 1.19 11.34 13.38
C ILE A 262 1.93 11.77 14.66
N LEU A 263 2.96 11.02 15.05
CA LEU A 263 3.80 11.39 16.19
C LEU A 263 4.50 12.73 15.94
N LYS A 264 5.04 12.94 14.75
CA LYS A 264 5.64 14.22 14.34
C LYS A 264 4.61 15.34 14.44
N LEU A 265 3.42 15.17 13.83
CA LEU A 265 2.34 16.17 13.91
C LEU A 265 1.91 16.46 15.35
N ALA A 266 1.74 15.42 16.17
CA ALA A 266 1.38 15.57 17.59
C ALA A 266 2.50 16.22 18.42
N SER A 267 3.75 16.12 17.96
CA SER A 267 4.92 16.75 18.60
C SER A 267 5.17 18.18 18.09
N VAL A 268 4.57 18.58 16.97
CA VAL A 268 4.68 19.94 16.45
C VAL A 268 3.82 20.86 17.29
N HIS A 269 4.48 21.82 17.94
CA HIS A 269 3.84 22.81 18.78
C HIS A 269 3.37 23.96 17.88
N HIS A 270 2.07 24.26 17.91
CA HIS A 270 1.52 25.43 17.24
C HIS A 270 1.26 26.52 18.27
N VAL A 271 2.09 27.56 18.25
CA VAL A 271 1.87 28.78 19.03
C VAL A 271 1.09 29.75 18.17
N SER A 272 0.05 30.37 18.74
CA SER A 272 -0.73 31.39 18.04
C SER A 272 0.15 32.61 17.75
N GLN A 273 0.18 33.03 16.47
CA GLN A 273 0.98 34.19 16.02
C GLN A 273 0.25 35.53 16.15
N ASP A 274 -1.02 35.50 16.57
CA ASP A 274 -1.91 36.66 16.63
C ASP A 274 -2.08 37.24 18.05
N ASN A 275 -1.24 36.82 19.01
CA ASN A 275 -1.31 37.20 20.43
C ASN A 275 -2.63 36.84 21.13
N LEU A 276 -3.49 36.00 20.53
CA LEU A 276 -4.67 35.46 21.19
C LEU A 276 -4.34 34.09 21.78
N MET A 277 -4.68 33.89 23.06
CA MET A 277 -4.56 32.60 23.73
C MET A 277 -5.72 31.70 23.27
N ARG A 278 -5.42 30.70 22.45
CA ARG A 278 -6.40 29.73 21.95
C ARG A 278 -6.24 28.37 22.62
N ASP A 279 -5.04 28.06 23.09
CA ASP A 279 -4.75 26.84 23.85
C ASP A 279 -3.77 27.08 25.01
N PHE A 280 -3.65 26.09 25.90
CA PHE A 280 -2.72 26.08 27.03
C PHE A 280 -1.26 26.30 26.62
N HIS A 281 -0.89 25.84 25.42
CA HIS A 281 0.43 26.03 24.82
C HIS A 281 0.75 27.49 24.49
N ASP A 282 -0.27 28.34 24.26
CA ASP A 282 -0.07 29.80 24.10
C ASP A 282 0.25 30.49 25.44
N GLY A 283 -0.03 29.78 26.53
CA GLY A 283 0.12 30.25 27.90
C GLY A 283 1.57 30.50 28.32
N SER A 284 1.74 31.52 29.16
CA SER A 284 3.04 31.86 29.77
C SER A 284 3.59 30.76 30.68
N TYR A 285 2.75 29.81 31.11
CA TYR A 285 3.17 28.68 31.92
C TYR A 285 3.92 27.62 31.09
N CYS A 286 3.43 27.32 29.88
CA CYS A 286 4.08 26.38 28.96
C CYS A 286 5.47 26.90 28.57
N ARG A 287 5.53 28.17 28.13
CA ARG A 287 6.79 28.88 27.80
C ARG A 287 7.86 28.90 28.91
N LYS A 288 7.48 28.76 30.18
CA LYS A 288 8.42 28.80 31.31
C LYS A 288 8.92 27.42 31.75
N ASN A 289 8.25 26.35 31.33
CA ASN A 289 8.50 24.99 31.82
C ASN A 289 8.84 24.00 30.69
N GLU A 290 9.00 24.46 29.45
CA GLU A 290 9.57 23.68 28.34
C GLU A 290 11.10 23.58 28.54
N VAL A 291 11.59 22.34 28.77
CA VAL A 291 13.01 21.93 28.70
C VAL A 291 13.17 21.06 27.47
#